data_AF-A0A1Q3L5I0-F1
#
_entry.id   AF-A0A1Q3L5I0-F1
#
_cell.length_a   1.000
_cell.length_b   1.000
_cell.length_c   1.000
_cell.angle_alpha   90.00
_cell.angle_beta   90.00
_cell.angle_gamma   90.00
#
_symmetry.space_group_name_H-M   'P 1'
#
loop_
_entity.id
_entity.type
_entity.pdbx_description
1 polymer ?
#
loop_
_entity_poly.entity_id
_entity_poly.type
_entity_poly.pdbx_seq_one_letter_code
_entity_poly.pdbx_strand_id
1 'polypeptide(L)'
;MAARLQAAGLPVRGRVLSALIAEGADAAATGALIAEISAGVDVASGAIASTAGRDLDVRALGAVHGGDGVVLVSASASLAAALLRRASEASGVGLAVGPDVATVAELLASVRPTRLLAARLRAGEVRRVGDRPLTRLVTELGGDHRLQEHSERMLAPLIRFDEQHDGDLVRVLRAVVSHPGNRTAAASAYGKDLSQYGFDDYTRIKHVMTALD
;
A
#
# COMPACT_ATOMS: atom_id res chain seq x y z
N MET A 1 7.72 -21.79 -5.90
CA MET A 1 6.90 -21.07 -4.90
C MET A 1 5.47 -21.61 -4.80
N ALA A 2 4.75 -21.82 -5.90
CA ALA A 2 3.38 -22.37 -5.88
C ALA A 2 3.23 -23.69 -5.08
N ALA A 3 4.18 -24.62 -5.23
CA ALA A 3 4.19 -25.87 -4.46
C ALA A 3 4.31 -25.65 -2.94
N ARG A 4 4.99 -24.58 -2.49
CA ARG A 4 5.09 -24.24 -1.06
C ARG A 4 3.78 -23.68 -0.52
N LEU A 5 3.10 -22.83 -1.27
CA LEU A 5 1.78 -22.32 -0.89
C LEU A 5 0.75 -23.44 -0.83
N GLN A 6 0.77 -24.34 -1.82
CA GLN A 6 -0.09 -25.54 -1.81
C GLN A 6 0.20 -26.45 -0.62
N ALA A 7 1.47 -26.69 -0.29
CA ALA A 7 1.87 -27.47 0.88
C ALA A 7 1.46 -26.78 2.20
N ALA A 8 1.40 -25.45 2.22
CA ALA A 8 0.91 -24.66 3.34
C ALA A 8 -0.64 -24.57 3.41
N GLY A 9 -1.35 -25.32 2.57
CA GLY A 9 -2.82 -25.38 2.57
C GLY A 9 -3.50 -24.26 1.75
N LEU A 10 -2.76 -23.49 0.97
CA LEU A 10 -3.30 -22.46 0.09
C LEU A 10 -3.37 -22.98 -1.36
N PRO A 11 -4.56 -23.38 -1.87
CA PRO A 11 -4.69 -23.80 -3.26
C PRO A 11 -4.38 -22.64 -4.21
N VAL A 12 -3.86 -22.93 -5.39
CA VAL A 12 -3.40 -21.90 -6.34
C VAL A 12 -3.98 -22.10 -7.74
N ARG A 13 -4.11 -23.34 -8.19
CA ARG A 13 -4.58 -23.65 -9.55
C ARG A 13 -6.07 -23.38 -9.67
N GLY A 14 -6.46 -22.60 -10.68
CA GLY A 14 -7.87 -22.27 -10.96
C GLY A 14 -8.51 -21.40 -9.88
N ARG A 15 -7.71 -20.68 -9.09
CA ARG A 15 -8.15 -19.83 -7.99
C ARG A 15 -7.87 -18.37 -8.31
N VAL A 16 -8.65 -17.49 -7.70
CA VAL A 16 -8.34 -16.07 -7.59
C VAL A 16 -7.51 -15.86 -6.33
N LEU A 17 -6.32 -15.30 -6.50
CA LEU A 17 -5.41 -14.97 -5.43
C LEU A 17 -5.47 -13.48 -5.13
N SER A 18 -5.40 -13.10 -3.86
CA SER A 18 -5.22 -11.71 -3.46
C SER A 18 -4.40 -11.63 -2.17
N ALA A 19 -3.64 -10.54 -2.02
CA ALA A 19 -2.95 -10.21 -0.78
C ALA A 19 -3.75 -9.16 -0.03
N LEU A 20 -3.98 -9.39 1.25
CA LEU A 20 -4.58 -8.43 2.17
C LEU A 20 -3.51 -8.00 3.17
N ILE A 21 -3.38 -6.69 3.40
CA ILE A 21 -2.37 -6.15 4.30
C ILE A 21 -3.02 -5.15 5.24
N ALA A 22 -2.76 -5.35 6.52
CA ALA A 22 -3.15 -4.45 7.59
C ALA A 22 -1.90 -3.96 8.32
N GLU A 23 -1.65 -2.66 8.25
CA GLU A 23 -0.53 -2.03 8.96
C GLU A 23 -0.78 -2.08 10.47
N GLY A 24 0.24 -2.43 11.25
CA GLY A 24 0.16 -2.47 12.71
C GLY A 24 -0.72 -3.60 13.28
N ALA A 25 -1.19 -4.52 12.44
CA ALA A 25 -1.98 -5.67 12.89
C ALA A 25 -1.08 -6.69 13.60
N ASP A 26 -1.38 -6.95 14.87
CA ASP A 26 -0.74 -8.01 15.64
C ASP A 26 -1.26 -9.40 15.25
N ALA A 27 -0.80 -10.44 15.95
CA ALA A 27 -1.21 -11.81 15.68
C ALA A 27 -2.70 -12.05 15.93
N ALA A 28 -3.31 -11.34 16.88
CA ALA A 28 -4.73 -11.47 17.21
C ALA A 28 -5.59 -10.82 16.13
N ALA A 29 -5.26 -9.59 15.72
CA ALA A 29 -5.93 -8.90 14.62
C ALA A 29 -5.79 -9.66 13.29
N THR A 30 -4.59 -10.19 13.02
CA THR A 30 -4.35 -11.05 11.83
C THR A 30 -5.16 -12.34 11.89
N GLY A 31 -5.26 -12.96 13.07
CA GLY A 31 -6.11 -14.13 13.30
C GLY A 31 -7.60 -13.83 13.08
N ALA A 32 -8.09 -12.68 13.56
CA ALA A 32 -9.46 -12.23 13.36
C ALA A 32 -9.77 -11.99 11.87
N LEU A 33 -8.84 -11.38 11.12
CA LEU A 33 -8.96 -11.24 9.66
C LEU A 33 -9.13 -12.61 8.97
N ILE A 34 -8.23 -13.56 9.28
CA ILE A 34 -8.28 -14.91 8.70
C ILE A 34 -9.59 -15.60 9.05
N ALA A 35 -10.03 -15.51 10.32
CA ALA A 35 -11.25 -16.11 10.80
C ALA A 35 -12.48 -15.56 10.06
N GLU A 36 -12.63 -14.24 9.94
CA GLU A 36 -13.79 -13.63 9.28
C GLU A 36 -13.82 -13.93 7.77
N ILE A 37 -12.65 -13.90 7.11
CA ILE A 37 -12.53 -14.24 5.69
C ILE A 37 -12.87 -15.72 5.45
N SER A 38 -12.45 -16.61 6.35
CA SER A 38 -12.73 -18.04 6.26
C SER A 38 -14.16 -18.39 6.70
N ALA A 39 -14.76 -17.61 7.60
CA ALA A 39 -16.14 -17.76 8.05
C ALA A 39 -17.15 -17.24 7.02
N GLY A 40 -16.75 -16.35 6.11
CA GLY A 40 -17.52 -15.96 4.93
C GLY A 40 -17.88 -17.13 4.00
N VAL A 41 -17.32 -18.33 4.25
CA VAL A 41 -17.62 -19.61 3.59
C VAL A 41 -18.75 -20.38 4.29
N ASP A 42 -19.05 -20.09 5.56
CA ASP A 42 -19.90 -20.91 6.44
C ASP A 42 -21.21 -20.24 6.91
N VAL A 43 -21.62 -19.11 6.32
CA VAL A 43 -22.92 -18.47 6.65
C VAL A 43 -24.07 -19.13 5.88
N ALA A 44 -24.17 -20.45 6.02
CA ALA A 44 -25.34 -21.26 5.73
C ALA A 44 -25.92 -21.80 7.05
N SER A 45 -26.14 -20.93 8.04
CA SER A 45 -27.08 -21.24 9.13
C SER A 45 -27.62 -19.95 9.76
N GLY A 46 -28.65 -19.41 9.12
CA GLY A 46 -29.73 -18.64 9.77
C GLY A 46 -29.38 -17.26 10.35
N ALA A 47 -29.42 -16.21 9.52
CA ALA A 47 -30.19 -14.97 9.74
C ALA A 47 -29.70 -13.84 8.79
N ILE A 48 -30.57 -13.46 7.85
CA ILE A 48 -30.65 -12.18 7.11
C ILE A 48 -29.33 -11.53 6.62
N ALA A 49 -28.91 -11.89 5.40
CA ALA A 49 -28.53 -10.96 4.32
C ALA A 49 -28.11 -11.73 3.06
N SER A 50 -29.09 -12.22 2.29
CA SER A 50 -28.84 -12.66 0.92
C SER A 50 -28.80 -11.45 0.00
N THR A 51 -27.69 -11.26 -0.71
CA THR A 51 -27.74 -10.86 -2.11
C THR A 51 -26.42 -11.29 -2.76
N ALA A 52 -26.49 -12.39 -3.52
CA ALA A 52 -25.40 -13.09 -4.22
C ALA A 52 -24.46 -13.98 -3.36
N GLY A 53 -25.04 -14.86 -2.54
CA GLY A 53 -24.31 -15.98 -1.95
C GLY A 53 -24.04 -17.07 -2.99
N ARG A 54 -22.88 -17.01 -3.65
CA ARG A 54 -22.22 -18.23 -4.15
C ARG A 54 -21.44 -18.80 -2.97
N ASP A 55 -21.47 -20.11 -2.78
CA ASP A 55 -20.51 -20.81 -1.92
C ASP A 55 -19.10 -20.45 -2.40
N LEU A 56 -18.51 -19.47 -1.72
CA LEU A 56 -17.20 -18.95 -2.03
C LEU A 56 -16.24 -19.86 -1.28
N ASP A 57 -15.64 -20.84 -1.95
CA ASP A 57 -14.56 -21.63 -1.35
C ASP A 57 -13.37 -20.69 -1.16
N VAL A 58 -13.10 -20.29 0.09
CA VAL A 58 -12.01 -19.39 0.46
C VAL A 58 -11.04 -20.09 1.39
N ARG A 59 -9.75 -19.93 1.10
CA ARG A 59 -8.65 -20.32 1.97
C ARG A 59 -7.78 -19.11 2.22
N ALA A 60 -7.49 -18.82 3.48
CA ALA A 60 -6.64 -17.72 3.89
C ALA A 60 -5.46 -18.25 4.72
N LEU A 61 -4.27 -17.72 4.47
CA LEU A 61 -3.07 -17.97 5.24
C LEU A 61 -2.46 -16.62 5.58
N GLY A 62 -2.17 -16.35 6.85
CA GLY A 62 -1.57 -15.09 7.24
C GLY A 62 -0.45 -15.22 8.26
N ALA A 63 0.36 -14.18 8.32
CA ALA A 63 1.46 -14.03 9.25
C ALA A 63 1.69 -12.54 9.55
N VAL A 64 2.29 -12.26 10.70
CA VAL A 64 2.77 -10.92 11.03
C VAL A 64 4.21 -10.78 10.54
N HIS A 65 4.50 -9.73 9.77
CA HIS A 65 5.82 -9.47 9.23
C HIS A 65 6.19 -7.98 9.32
N GLY A 66 7.19 -7.66 10.14
CA GLY A 66 7.67 -6.29 10.31
C GLY A 66 6.60 -5.34 10.82
N GLY A 67 5.76 -5.80 11.75
CA GLY A 67 4.65 -5.03 12.34
C GLY A 67 3.34 -5.09 11.58
N ASP A 68 3.31 -5.68 10.38
CA ASP A 68 2.12 -5.72 9.53
C ASP A 68 1.52 -7.12 9.46
N GLY A 69 0.20 -7.21 9.52
CA GLY A 69 -0.55 -8.43 9.23
C GLY A 69 -0.65 -8.63 7.73
N VAL A 70 -0.08 -9.71 7.21
CA VAL A 70 -0.14 -10.08 5.79
C VAL A 70 -0.97 -11.35 5.67
N VAL A 71 -2.09 -11.29 4.95
CA VAL A 71 -2.98 -12.42 4.70
C VAL A 71 -3.06 -12.69 3.20
N LEU A 72 -2.65 -13.89 2.79
CA LEU A 72 -2.80 -14.38 1.43
C LEU A 72 -4.12 -15.14 1.33
N VAL A 73 -4.93 -14.77 0.34
CA VAL A 73 -6.24 -15.39 0.09
C VAL A 73 -6.20 -16.13 -1.24
N SER A 74 -6.75 -17.33 -1.23
CA SER A 74 -7.12 -18.10 -2.42
C SER A 74 -8.62 -18.36 -2.38
N ALA A 75 -9.34 -17.86 -3.38
CA ALA A 75 -10.79 -17.98 -3.46
C ALA A 75 -11.23 -18.53 -4.82
N SER A 76 -12.46 -19.06 -4.90
CA SER A 76 -13.07 -19.43 -6.20
C SER A 76 -13.47 -18.21 -7.03
N ALA A 77 -13.59 -17.03 -6.41
CA ALA A 77 -13.91 -15.75 -7.04
C ALA A 77 -13.36 -14.58 -6.19
N SER A 78 -13.43 -13.37 -6.74
CA SER A 78 -13.11 -12.13 -6.02
C SER A 78 -13.92 -12.00 -4.72
N LEU A 79 -13.26 -11.64 -3.61
CA LEU A 79 -13.96 -11.40 -2.34
C LEU A 79 -14.92 -10.23 -2.46
N ALA A 80 -16.10 -10.31 -1.85
CA ALA A 80 -17.06 -9.22 -1.84
C ALA A 80 -16.60 -8.06 -0.93
N ALA A 81 -16.91 -6.82 -1.30
CA ALA A 81 -16.58 -5.63 -0.48
C ALA A 81 -17.21 -5.67 0.92
N ALA A 82 -18.41 -6.26 1.05
CA ALA A 82 -19.07 -6.43 2.34
C ALA A 82 -18.28 -7.34 3.30
N LEU A 83 -17.73 -8.45 2.80
CA LEU A 83 -16.90 -9.36 3.60
C LEU A 83 -15.62 -8.67 4.09
N LEU A 84 -14.95 -7.93 3.20
CA LEU A 84 -13.73 -7.21 3.54
C LEU A 84 -13.96 -6.13 4.60
N ARG A 85 -15.11 -5.44 4.56
CA ARG A 85 -15.48 -4.47 5.61
C ARG A 85 -15.70 -5.13 6.95
N ARG A 86 -16.47 -6.24 6.99
CA ARG A 86 -16.63 -7.01 8.24
C ARG A 86 -15.31 -7.50 8.79
N ALA A 87 -14.39 -7.97 7.94
CA ALA A 87 -13.07 -8.41 8.37
C ALA A 87 -12.24 -7.25 8.97
N SER A 88 -12.28 -6.07 8.34
CA SER A 88 -11.62 -4.86 8.88
C SER A 88 -12.23 -4.41 10.20
N GLU A 89 -13.56 -4.46 10.34
CA GLU A 89 -14.27 -4.12 11.58
C GLU A 89 -13.95 -5.10 12.71
N ALA A 90 -13.99 -6.42 12.44
CA ALA A 90 -13.71 -7.47 13.40
C ALA A 90 -12.26 -7.45 13.92
N SER A 91 -11.32 -7.00 13.08
CA SER A 91 -9.90 -6.90 13.41
C SER A 91 -9.49 -5.53 13.95
N GLY A 92 -10.35 -4.51 13.83
CA GLY A 92 -10.06 -3.15 14.29
C GLY A 92 -8.95 -2.42 13.52
N VAL A 93 -8.56 -2.91 12.34
CA VAL A 93 -7.44 -2.38 11.53
C VAL A 93 -7.90 -1.97 10.13
N GLY A 94 -7.18 -1.01 9.53
CA GLY A 94 -7.39 -0.65 8.13
C GLY A 94 -6.88 -1.75 7.21
N LEU A 95 -7.62 -2.05 6.15
CA LEU A 95 -7.35 -3.20 5.28
C LEU A 95 -7.11 -2.78 3.82
N ALA A 96 -5.88 -2.95 3.35
CA ALA A 96 -5.57 -2.82 1.94
C ALA A 96 -5.68 -4.18 1.24
N VAL A 97 -6.23 -4.16 0.03
CA VAL A 97 -6.51 -5.35 -0.75
C VAL A 97 -5.83 -5.25 -2.11
N GLY A 98 -4.96 -6.21 -2.39
CA GLY A 98 -4.28 -6.36 -3.67
C GLY A 98 -5.26 -6.68 -4.81
N PRO A 99 -4.79 -6.63 -6.07
CA PRO A 99 -5.58 -7.05 -7.22
C PRO A 99 -5.89 -8.56 -7.13
N ASP A 100 -6.96 -8.95 -7.81
CA ASP A 100 -7.27 -10.34 -8.08
C ASP A 100 -6.32 -10.85 -9.17
N VAL A 101 -5.54 -11.88 -8.86
CA VAL A 101 -4.50 -12.42 -9.75
C VAL A 101 -4.58 -13.94 -9.84
N ALA A 102 -4.03 -14.51 -10.92
CA ALA A 102 -4.11 -15.95 -11.17
C ALA A 102 -2.81 -16.69 -10.82
N THR A 103 -1.69 -15.96 -10.67
CA THR A 103 -0.37 -16.56 -10.45
C THR A 103 0.29 -16.08 -9.17
N VAL A 104 1.17 -16.92 -8.62
CA VAL A 104 1.95 -16.58 -7.42
C VAL A 104 2.93 -15.44 -7.69
N ALA A 105 3.46 -15.33 -8.92
CA ALA A 105 4.37 -14.25 -9.27
C ALA A 105 3.66 -12.89 -9.21
N GLU A 106 2.45 -12.80 -9.77
CA GLU A 106 1.61 -11.60 -9.69
C GLU A 106 1.17 -11.29 -8.25
N LEU A 107 0.85 -12.32 -7.47
CA LEU A 107 0.49 -12.17 -6.05
C LEU A 107 1.65 -11.54 -5.28
N LEU A 108 2.87 -12.05 -5.45
CA LEU A 108 4.06 -11.50 -4.81
C LEU A 108 4.36 -10.07 -5.28
N ALA A 109 4.24 -9.80 -6.58
CA ALA A 109 4.42 -8.45 -7.13
C ALA A 109 3.41 -7.45 -6.53
N SER A 110 2.22 -7.90 -6.15
CA SER A 110 1.18 -7.06 -5.53
C SER A 110 1.39 -6.74 -4.05
N VAL A 111 2.24 -7.47 -3.33
CA VAL A 111 2.42 -7.28 -1.88
C VAL A 111 2.93 -5.88 -1.56
N ARG A 112 3.97 -5.40 -2.25
CA ARG A 112 4.55 -4.07 -2.01
C ARG A 112 3.56 -2.93 -2.29
N PRO A 113 2.87 -2.87 -3.45
CA PRO A 113 1.81 -1.89 -3.69
C PRO A 113 0.70 -1.91 -2.64
N THR A 114 0.28 -3.11 -2.23
CA THR A 114 -0.78 -3.28 -1.22
C THR A 114 -0.33 -2.77 0.14
N ARG A 115 0.93 -2.99 0.52
CA ARG A 115 1.51 -2.54 1.80
C ARG A 115 1.61 -1.02 1.85
N LEU A 116 2.05 -0.40 0.75
CA LEU A 116 2.08 1.06 0.64
C LEU A 116 0.68 1.68 0.73
N LEU A 117 -0.35 0.99 0.23
CA LEU A 117 -1.73 1.42 0.40
C LEU A 117 -2.19 1.25 1.85
N ALA A 118 -1.86 0.13 2.50
CA ALA A 118 -2.19 -0.17 3.89
C ALA A 118 -1.69 0.92 4.84
N ALA A 119 -0.47 1.41 4.60
CA ALA A 119 0.19 2.46 5.39
C ALA A 119 -0.55 3.82 5.45
N ARG A 120 -1.66 3.95 4.72
CA ARG A 120 -2.46 5.17 4.62
C ARG A 120 -3.88 4.97 5.14
N LEU A 121 -4.22 3.79 5.65
CA LEU A 121 -5.56 3.43 6.07
C LEU A 121 -5.72 3.60 7.58
N ARG A 122 -6.93 3.98 7.97
CA ARG A 122 -7.36 3.99 9.37
C ARG A 122 -8.20 2.76 9.67
N ALA A 123 -8.37 2.44 10.95
CA ALA A 123 -9.27 1.37 11.39
C ALA A 123 -10.67 1.52 10.76
N GLY A 124 -11.21 0.42 10.23
CA GLY A 124 -12.50 0.39 9.52
C GLY A 124 -12.46 0.85 8.06
N GLU A 125 -11.31 1.37 7.57
CA GLU A 125 -11.15 1.68 6.15
C GLU A 125 -10.70 0.44 5.36
N VAL A 126 -11.39 0.16 4.25
CA VAL A 126 -10.99 -0.87 3.28
C VAL A 126 -10.73 -0.22 1.93
N ARG A 127 -9.56 -0.48 1.33
CA ARG A 127 -9.23 0.04 -0.01
C ARG A 127 -8.58 -1.04 -0.87
N ARG A 128 -8.95 -1.07 -2.16
CA ARG A 128 -8.33 -1.94 -3.16
C ARG A 128 -7.29 -1.19 -3.98
N VAL A 129 -6.18 -1.86 -4.29
CA VAL A 129 -5.16 -1.33 -5.21
C VAL A 129 -5.71 -1.23 -6.63
N GLY A 130 -6.55 -2.18 -7.06
CA GLY A 130 -7.17 -2.20 -8.39
C GLY A 130 -8.00 -0.96 -8.73
N ASP A 131 -8.57 -0.30 -7.72
CA ASP A 131 -9.37 0.93 -7.89
C ASP A 131 -8.49 2.19 -7.99
N ARG A 132 -7.16 2.04 -7.93
CA ARG A 132 -6.18 3.13 -7.90
C ARG A 132 -5.03 2.88 -8.89
N PRO A 133 -5.31 2.95 -10.22
CA PRO A 133 -4.33 2.62 -11.27
C PRO A 133 -3.04 3.45 -11.16
N LEU A 134 -3.12 4.71 -10.72
CA LEU A 134 -1.96 5.57 -10.55
C LEU A 134 -1.05 5.13 -9.39
N THR A 135 -1.61 4.69 -8.26
CA THR A 135 -0.83 4.17 -7.13
C THR A 135 -0.10 2.88 -7.50
N ARG A 136 -0.75 2.02 -8.29
CA ARG A 136 -0.16 0.80 -8.82
C ARG A 136 1.00 1.12 -9.75
N LEU A 137 0.77 1.98 -10.74
CA LEU A 137 1.80 2.41 -11.70
C LEU A 137 3.01 3.01 -10.99
N VAL A 138 2.79 3.93 -10.03
CA VAL A 138 3.88 4.55 -9.25
C VAL A 138 4.67 3.51 -8.45
N THR A 139 4.01 2.48 -7.90
CA THR A 139 4.72 1.45 -7.14
C THR A 139 5.51 0.51 -8.05
N GLU A 140 4.94 0.10 -9.19
CA GLU A 140 5.62 -0.73 -10.18
C GLU A 140 6.86 -0.01 -10.72
N LEU A 141 6.72 1.27 -11.06
CA LEU A 141 7.83 2.13 -11.48
C LEU A 141 8.88 2.35 -10.38
N GLY A 142 8.46 2.51 -9.12
CA GLY A 142 9.37 2.69 -7.98
C GLY A 142 10.21 1.45 -7.61
N GLY A 143 10.03 0.32 -8.30
CA GLY A 143 10.91 -0.85 -8.22
C GLY A 143 11.85 -1.01 -9.40
N ASP A 144 11.70 -0.19 -10.45
CA ASP A 144 12.55 -0.26 -11.64
C ASP A 144 13.92 0.37 -11.34
N HIS A 145 14.97 -0.45 -11.44
CA HIS A 145 16.35 -0.01 -11.19
C HIS A 145 16.77 1.15 -12.11
N ARG A 146 16.28 1.18 -13.35
CA ARG A 146 16.60 2.25 -14.31
C ARG A 146 15.98 3.57 -13.89
N LEU A 147 14.74 3.53 -13.41
CA LEU A 147 14.08 4.73 -12.89
C LEU A 147 14.74 5.19 -11.60
N GLN A 148 15.17 4.25 -10.75
CA GLN A 148 15.91 4.58 -9.54
C GLN A 148 17.26 5.24 -9.85
N GLU A 149 18.07 4.67 -10.74
CA GLU A 149 19.35 5.26 -11.17
C GLU A 149 19.14 6.64 -11.82
N HIS A 150 18.08 6.79 -12.62
CA HIS A 150 17.71 8.08 -13.19
C HIS A 150 17.34 9.10 -12.12
N SER A 151 16.54 8.70 -11.13
CA SER A 151 16.13 9.56 -10.01
C SER A 151 17.33 9.99 -9.17
N GLU A 152 18.26 9.06 -8.90
CA GLU A 152 19.53 9.35 -8.21
C GLU A 152 20.36 10.36 -9.00
N ARG A 153 20.48 10.18 -10.32
CA ARG A 153 21.19 11.12 -11.19
C ARG A 153 20.54 12.51 -11.22
N MET A 154 19.21 12.59 -11.21
CA MET A 154 18.48 13.85 -11.16
C MET A 154 18.61 14.56 -9.80
N LEU A 155 18.67 13.83 -8.69
CA LEU A 155 18.78 14.39 -7.35
C LEU A 155 20.23 14.71 -6.95
N ALA A 156 21.22 14.07 -7.56
CA ALA A 156 22.64 14.27 -7.26
C ALA A 156 23.11 15.74 -7.30
N PRO A 157 22.66 16.59 -8.25
CA PRO A 157 23.00 18.01 -8.23
C PRO A 157 22.45 18.75 -7.01
N LEU A 158 21.21 18.46 -6.59
CA LEU A 158 20.58 19.08 -5.42
C LEU A 158 21.25 18.63 -4.12
N ILE A 159 21.61 17.35 -4.02
CA ILE A 159 22.33 16.81 -2.86
C ILE A 159 23.71 17.46 -2.75
N ARG A 160 24.48 17.53 -3.86
CA ARG A 160 25.79 18.21 -3.88
C ARG A 160 25.68 19.68 -3.51
N PHE A 161 24.65 20.37 -3.98
CA PHE A 161 24.42 21.77 -3.64
C PHE A 161 24.17 21.94 -2.15
N ASP A 162 23.31 21.12 -1.54
CA ASP A 162 23.06 21.12 -0.09
C ASP A 162 24.35 20.80 0.68
N GLU A 163 25.12 19.79 0.29
CA GLU A 163 26.39 19.44 0.95
C GLU A 163 27.43 20.56 0.89
N GLN A 164 27.52 21.28 -0.24
CA GLN A 164 28.48 22.37 -0.42
C GLN A 164 28.10 23.64 0.35
N HIS A 165 26.82 23.85 0.63
CA HIS A 165 26.30 25.07 1.24
C HIS A 165 25.71 24.86 2.64
N ASP A 166 25.85 23.65 3.21
CA ASP A 166 25.17 23.20 4.44
C ASP A 166 23.66 23.51 4.40
N GLY A 167 23.07 23.23 3.24
CA GLY A 167 21.69 23.55 2.89
C GLY A 167 20.70 22.47 3.31
N ASP A 168 19.41 22.82 3.24
CA ASP A 168 18.29 21.95 3.60
C ASP A 168 17.27 21.83 2.45
N LEU A 169 17.68 22.12 1.21
CA LEU A 169 16.82 22.16 0.04
C LEU A 169 16.11 20.83 -0.22
N VAL A 170 16.81 19.70 -0.09
CA VAL A 170 16.22 18.36 -0.23
C VAL A 170 15.17 18.09 0.85
N ARG A 171 15.40 18.57 2.08
CA ARG A 171 14.47 18.39 3.20
C ARG A 171 13.22 19.25 3.02
N VAL A 172 13.39 20.47 2.52
CA VAL A 172 12.29 21.38 2.19
C VAL A 172 11.46 20.85 1.01
N LEU A 173 12.11 20.40 -0.08
CA LEU A 173 11.44 19.80 -1.23
C LEU A 173 10.59 18.60 -0.82
N ARG A 174 11.11 17.75 0.07
CA ARG A 174 10.35 16.62 0.63
C ARG A 174 9.08 17.07 1.35
N ALA A 175 9.16 18.13 2.15
CA ALA A 175 8.02 18.66 2.89
C ALA A 175 6.94 19.25 1.97
N VAL A 176 7.37 19.96 0.91
CA VAL A 176 6.49 20.58 -0.09
C VAL A 176 5.80 19.52 -0.97
N VAL A 177 6.54 18.52 -1.45
CA VAL A 177 5.96 17.42 -2.25
C VAL A 177 4.98 16.58 -1.42
N SER A 178 5.18 16.47 -0.11
CA SER A 178 4.27 15.76 0.79
C SER A 178 2.95 16.51 1.04
N HIS A 179 2.91 17.83 0.82
CA HIS A 179 1.74 18.69 1.04
C HIS A 179 1.53 19.66 -0.14
N PRO A 180 1.20 19.14 -1.33
CA PRO A 180 1.11 19.94 -2.54
C PRO A 180 0.03 21.04 -2.39
N GLY A 181 0.41 22.29 -2.65
CA GLY A 181 -0.48 23.46 -2.56
C GLY A 181 -0.84 23.94 -1.15
N ASN A 182 -0.34 23.28 -0.09
CA ASN A 182 -0.59 23.71 1.30
C ASN A 182 0.72 24.06 2.02
N ARG A 183 1.13 25.32 1.90
CA ARG A 183 2.37 25.86 2.48
C ARG A 183 2.41 25.72 4.00
N THR A 184 1.28 25.89 4.68
CA THR A 184 1.19 25.79 6.14
C THR A 184 1.43 24.36 6.61
N ALA A 185 0.84 23.38 5.92
CA ALA A 185 1.08 21.97 6.22
C ALA A 185 2.53 21.56 5.90
N ALA A 186 3.08 22.03 4.78
CA ALA A 186 4.48 21.81 4.44
C ALA A 186 5.45 22.43 5.47
N ALA A 187 5.22 23.67 5.91
CA ALA A 187 6.03 24.36 6.90
C ALA A 187 5.95 23.67 8.28
N SER A 188 4.76 23.24 8.68
CA SER A 188 4.54 22.45 9.90
C SER A 188 5.30 21.12 9.86
N ALA A 189 5.26 20.41 8.73
CA ALA A 189 6.00 19.16 8.54
C ALA A 189 7.53 19.37 8.45
N TYR A 190 7.96 20.52 7.93
CA TYR A 190 9.37 20.90 7.86
C TYR A 190 9.94 21.34 9.23
N GLY A 191 9.10 21.96 10.06
CA GLY A 191 9.44 22.49 11.38
C GLY A 191 10.00 23.93 11.37
N LYS A 192 9.95 24.63 10.24
CA LYS A 192 10.33 26.05 10.09
C LYS A 192 9.39 26.76 9.11
N ASP A 193 9.30 28.09 9.23
CA ASP A 193 8.59 28.90 8.26
C ASP A 193 9.29 28.83 6.89
N LEU A 194 8.52 28.50 5.85
CA LEU A 194 8.99 28.37 4.48
C LEU A 194 8.95 29.70 3.71
N SER A 195 8.47 30.79 4.33
CA SER A 195 8.41 32.13 3.73
C SER A 195 9.78 32.63 3.25
N GLN A 196 10.86 32.28 3.96
CA GLN A 196 12.24 32.67 3.61
C GLN A 196 12.80 31.93 2.38
N TYR A 197 12.13 30.88 1.90
CA TYR A 197 12.61 30.10 0.75
C TYR A 197 12.15 30.63 -0.60
N GLY A 198 11.31 31.67 -0.63
CA GLY A 198 10.88 32.29 -1.90
C GLY A 198 10.09 31.32 -2.79
N PHE A 199 9.20 30.53 -2.19
CA PHE A 199 8.37 29.54 -2.90
C PHE A 199 7.27 30.14 -3.77
N ASP A 200 7.08 31.46 -3.74
CA ASP A 200 6.00 32.13 -4.48
C ASP A 200 6.15 31.98 -6.01
N ASP A 201 7.29 31.47 -6.52
CA ASP A 201 7.55 31.49 -7.96
C ASP A 201 8.40 30.31 -8.50
N TYR A 202 8.74 29.28 -7.70
CA TYR A 202 9.69 28.20 -8.04
C TYR A 202 11.08 28.68 -8.54
N THR A 203 11.35 29.99 -8.49
CA THR A 203 12.50 30.65 -9.09
C THR A 203 13.80 30.11 -8.53
N ARG A 204 13.91 29.88 -7.21
CA ARG A 204 15.11 29.30 -6.60
C ARG A 204 15.39 27.86 -7.05
N ILE A 205 14.36 27.04 -7.21
CA ILE A 205 14.49 25.66 -7.70
C ILE A 205 14.89 25.66 -9.18
N LYS A 206 14.23 26.50 -10.00
CA LYS A 206 14.63 26.72 -11.39
C LYS A 206 16.07 27.18 -11.48
N HIS A 207 16.46 28.25 -10.78
CA HIS A 207 17.83 28.78 -10.80
C HIS A 207 18.87 27.74 -10.39
N VAL A 208 18.60 26.93 -9.36
CA VAL A 208 19.51 25.85 -8.96
C VAL A 208 19.57 24.76 -10.04
N MET A 209 18.45 24.36 -10.64
CA MET A 209 18.45 23.39 -11.74
C MET A 209 19.16 23.92 -13.00
N THR A 210 18.99 25.20 -13.36
CA THR A 210 19.65 25.81 -14.52
C THR A 210 21.13 26.14 -14.28
N ALA A 211 21.57 26.27 -13.03
CA ALA A 211 22.97 26.53 -12.68
C ALA A 211 23.82 25.24 -12.55
N LEU A 212 23.21 24.06 -12.73
CA LEU A 212 23.84 22.75 -12.59
C LEU A 212 24.02 22.01 -13.94
N ASP A 213 23.62 22.65 -15.05
CA ASP A 213 24.02 22.31 -16.43
C ASP A 213 25.34 22.99 -16.81
#